data_AF-A0A8J4U018-F1
#
_entry.id   AF-A0A8J4U018-F1
#
_cell.length_a   1.000
_cell.length_b   1.000
_cell.length_c   1.000
_cell.angle_alpha   90.00
_cell.angle_beta   90.00
_cell.angle_gamma   90.00
#
_symmetry.space_group_name_H-M   'P 1'
#
loop_
_entity.id
_entity.type
_entity.pdbx_description
1 polymer ?
#
loop_
_entity_poly.entity_id
_entity_poly.type
_entity_poly.pdbx_seq_one_letter_code
_entity_poly.pdbx_strand_id
1 'polypeptide(L)'
;MQQFDLYLDISVLQYNLAAITEKVVDISLQTVILKKLNQIYPLGLDDGVLQLLGSTSRVATIDDIRKWSINRIDTLYSLLDPKNGPWDPDMSEALIMRYLSTGDHYLESAEINAIGSNICTLNISVLQTITAESLK
;
A
#
# COMPACT_ATOMS: atom_id res chain seq x y z
N MET A 1 23.00 7.05 4.54
CA MET A 1 21.79 7.01 5.38
C MET A 1 21.54 8.30 6.17
N GLN A 2 22.44 8.70 7.10
CA GLN A 2 22.21 9.86 7.98
C GLN A 2 22.03 11.20 7.24
N GLN A 3 22.71 11.35 6.09
CA GLN A 3 22.62 12.56 5.27
C GLN A 3 21.26 12.70 4.58
N PHE A 4 20.72 11.64 3.99
CA PHE A 4 19.41 11.70 3.31
C PHE A 4 18.28 12.02 4.29
N ASP A 5 18.28 11.43 5.48
CA ASP A 5 17.30 11.75 6.53
C ASP A 5 17.42 13.21 7.02
N LEU A 6 18.65 13.72 7.15
CA LEU A 6 18.90 15.10 7.56
C LEU A 6 18.43 16.13 6.52
N TYR A 7 18.65 15.86 5.24
CA TYR A 7 18.43 16.83 4.15
C TYR A 7 17.10 16.69 3.42
N LEU A 8 16.39 15.57 3.58
CA LEU A 8 15.04 15.44 3.06
C LEU A 8 14.06 16.20 3.97
N ASP A 9 13.88 17.47 3.63
CA ASP A 9 12.89 18.35 4.24
C ASP A 9 11.46 17.82 4.03
N ILE A 10 10.62 17.97 5.05
CA ILE A 10 9.25 17.46 5.07
C ILE A 10 8.39 18.11 3.96
N SER A 11 8.52 19.42 3.76
CA SER A 11 7.74 20.14 2.75
C SER A 11 8.18 19.76 1.34
N VAL A 12 9.50 19.57 1.13
CA VAL A 12 10.06 19.07 -0.13
C VAL A 12 9.54 17.66 -0.43
N LEU A 13 9.48 16.79 0.57
CA LEU A 13 8.94 15.44 0.42
C LEU A 13 7.46 15.47 0.02
N GLN A 14 6.62 16.25 0.70
CA GLN A 14 5.18 16.33 0.38
C GLN A 14 4.94 16.86 -1.05
N TYR A 15 5.63 17.94 -1.44
CA TYR A 15 5.42 18.57 -2.75
C TYR A 15 5.92 17.71 -3.91
N ASN A 16 6.98 16.92 -3.69
CA ASN A 16 7.65 16.15 -4.73
C ASN A 16 7.48 14.63 -4.56
N LEU A 17 6.51 14.18 -3.77
CA LEU A 17 6.41 12.78 -3.34
C LEU A 17 6.51 11.81 -4.53
N ALA A 18 5.67 12.03 -5.56
CA ALA A 18 5.64 11.20 -6.76
C ALA A 18 7.00 11.10 -7.46
N ALA A 19 7.68 12.23 -7.65
CA ALA A 19 8.98 12.27 -8.32
C ALA A 19 10.10 11.62 -7.48
N ILE A 20 9.98 11.68 -6.15
CA ILE A 20 10.94 11.06 -5.23
C ILE A 20 10.75 9.55 -5.22
N THR A 21 9.52 9.06 -5.04
CA THR A 21 9.22 7.63 -4.96
C THR A 21 9.40 6.90 -6.29
N GLU A 22 9.29 7.60 -7.41
CA GLU A 22 9.64 7.08 -8.74
C GLU A 22 11.16 6.84 -8.89
N LYS A 23 12.00 7.70 -8.30
CA LYS A 23 13.46 7.65 -8.48
C LYS A 23 14.19 6.85 -7.42
N VAL A 24 13.65 6.77 -6.22
CA VAL A 24 14.32 6.15 -5.07
C VAL A 24 13.97 4.67 -5.00
N VAL A 25 14.92 3.84 -5.43
CA VAL A 25 14.83 2.35 -5.40
C VAL A 25 15.66 1.71 -4.28
N ASP A 26 16.46 2.49 -3.56
CA ASP A 26 17.24 2.00 -2.43
C ASP A 26 16.36 1.79 -1.20
N ILE A 27 16.32 0.56 -0.67
CA ILE A 27 15.48 0.15 0.46
C ILE A 27 15.72 1.00 1.71
N SER A 28 16.98 1.38 1.98
CA SER A 28 17.30 2.20 3.15
C SER A 28 16.76 3.62 3.02
N LEU A 29 16.76 4.18 1.81
CA LEU A 29 16.19 5.50 1.52
C LEU A 29 14.66 5.47 1.50
N GLN A 30 14.05 4.41 0.96
CA GLN A 30 12.61 4.17 1.03
C GLN A 30 12.11 4.10 2.48
N THR A 31 12.86 3.41 3.35
CA THR A 31 12.58 3.37 4.79
C THR A 31 12.57 4.77 5.41
N VAL A 32 13.52 5.63 5.02
CA VAL A 32 13.55 7.03 5.48
C VAL A 32 12.34 7.82 4.96
N ILE A 33 11.95 7.62 3.69
CA ILE A 33 10.77 8.27 3.10
C ILE A 33 9.52 7.89 3.88
N LEU A 34 9.25 6.59 4.07
CA LEU A 34 8.07 6.13 4.78
C LEU A 34 8.06 6.63 6.24
N LYS A 35 9.21 6.61 6.92
CA LYS A 35 9.35 7.15 8.28
C LYS A 35 8.96 8.63 8.35
N LYS A 36 9.38 9.45 7.39
CA LYS A 36 9.00 10.88 7.34
C LYS A 36 7.52 11.07 7.01
N LEU A 37 6.96 10.27 6.09
CA LEU A 37 5.52 10.30 5.83
C LEU A 37 4.72 9.98 7.09
N ASN A 38 5.16 9.01 7.89
CA ASN A 38 4.52 8.68 9.17
C ASN A 38 4.65 9.81 10.22
N GLN A 39 5.67 10.68 10.13
CA GLN A 39 5.77 11.88 10.98
C GLN A 39 4.77 12.97 10.56
N ILE A 40 4.54 13.10 9.25
CA ILE A 40 3.60 14.06 8.66
C ILE A 40 2.16 13.62 8.90
N TYR A 41 1.90 12.33 8.78
CA TYR A 41 0.58 11.71 8.87
C TYR A 41 0.54 10.71 10.04
N PRO A 42 0.54 11.18 11.30
CA PRO A 42 0.64 10.31 12.47
C PRO A 42 -0.56 9.36 12.62
N LEU A 43 -1.70 9.71 12.03
CA LEU A 43 -2.91 8.89 12.02
C LEU A 43 -2.96 7.89 10.85
N GLY A 44 -1.98 7.95 9.94
CA GLY A 44 -1.89 7.09 8.76
C GLY A 44 -2.04 7.83 7.44
N LEU A 45 -1.58 7.18 6.37
CA LEU A 45 -1.58 7.70 5.01
C LEU A 45 -2.96 7.54 4.37
N ASP A 46 -3.41 8.55 3.63
CA ASP A 46 -4.65 8.50 2.85
C ASP A 46 -4.43 7.96 1.43
N ASP A 47 -5.52 7.71 0.71
CA ASP A 47 -5.50 7.21 -0.67
C ASP A 47 -4.58 8.03 -1.59
N GLY A 48 -4.55 9.36 -1.42
CA GLY A 48 -3.75 10.26 -2.27
C GLY A 48 -2.26 10.06 -2.07
N VAL A 49 -1.81 9.89 -0.83
CA VAL A 49 -0.40 9.59 -0.51
C VAL A 49 -0.04 8.16 -0.89
N LEU A 50 -0.94 7.20 -0.61
CA LEU A 50 -0.70 5.77 -0.84
C LEU A 50 -0.50 5.43 -2.32
N GLN A 51 -1.29 6.04 -3.21
CA GLN A 51 -1.15 5.86 -4.67
C GLN A 51 0.21 6.32 -5.20
N LEU A 52 0.93 7.18 -4.48
CA LEU A 52 2.23 7.71 -4.88
C LEU A 52 3.41 6.94 -4.29
N LEU A 53 3.21 5.94 -3.44
CA LEU A 53 4.33 5.28 -2.75
C LEU A 53 5.22 4.44 -3.69
N GLY A 54 4.65 3.84 -4.73
CA GLY A 54 5.37 2.90 -5.60
C GLY A 54 6.06 1.79 -4.77
N SER A 55 7.31 1.48 -5.10
CA SER A 55 8.11 0.49 -4.37
C SER A 55 8.42 0.87 -2.92
N THR A 56 8.30 2.15 -2.54
CA THR A 56 8.43 2.60 -1.13
C THR A 56 7.36 1.96 -0.23
N SER A 57 6.22 1.55 -0.78
CA SER A 57 5.22 0.83 0.03
C SER A 57 5.77 -0.49 0.60
N ARG A 58 6.74 -1.13 -0.05
CA ARG A 58 7.25 -2.46 0.34
C ARG A 58 8.09 -2.48 1.62
N VAL A 59 8.53 -1.32 2.09
CA VAL A 59 9.24 -1.20 3.38
C VAL A 59 8.29 -1.02 4.56
N ALA A 60 6.98 -1.00 4.32
CA ALA A 60 5.96 -0.88 5.35
C ALA A 60 5.90 -2.11 6.25
N THR A 61 5.61 -1.86 7.52
CA THR A 61 5.26 -2.89 8.50
C THR A 61 3.76 -3.11 8.55
N ILE A 62 3.31 -4.20 9.19
CA ILE A 62 1.89 -4.42 9.49
C ILE A 62 1.29 -3.24 10.28
N ASP A 63 2.07 -2.64 11.18
CA ASP A 63 1.62 -1.49 11.98
C ASP A 63 1.50 -0.20 11.16
N ASP A 64 2.25 -0.07 10.07
CA ASP A 64 2.04 1.01 9.10
C ASP A 64 0.74 0.76 8.32
N ILE A 65 0.58 -0.45 7.76
CA ILE A 65 -0.59 -0.85 6.96
C ILE A 65 -1.90 -0.67 7.76
N ARG A 66 -1.91 -1.01 9.05
CA ARG A 66 -3.06 -0.83 9.95
C ARG A 66 -3.55 0.61 10.04
N LYS A 67 -2.66 1.60 9.83
CA LYS A 67 -3.01 3.02 9.89
C LYS A 67 -3.47 3.56 8.53
N TRP A 68 -3.10 2.91 7.43
CA TRP A 68 -3.44 3.35 6.09
C TRP A 68 -4.94 3.41 5.87
N SER A 69 -5.41 4.39 5.10
CA SER A 69 -6.81 4.51 4.68
C SER A 69 -6.90 4.17 3.19
N ILE A 70 -7.25 2.92 2.90
CA ILE A 70 -7.36 2.38 1.54
C ILE A 70 -8.85 2.34 1.16
N ASN A 71 -9.42 3.50 0.81
CA ASN A 71 -10.87 3.60 0.55
C ASN A 71 -11.21 3.42 -0.93
N ARG A 72 -10.23 3.38 -1.83
CA ARG A 72 -10.44 3.29 -3.27
C ARG A 72 -9.76 2.06 -3.85
N ILE A 73 -10.47 1.38 -4.77
CA ILE A 73 -9.89 0.27 -5.53
C ILE A 73 -8.63 0.70 -6.31
N ASP A 74 -8.58 1.93 -6.82
CA ASP A 74 -7.39 2.46 -7.50
C ASP A 74 -6.16 2.45 -6.57
N THR A 75 -6.36 2.72 -5.28
CA THR A 75 -5.30 2.68 -4.25
C THR A 75 -4.85 1.25 -4.00
N LEU A 76 -5.79 0.31 -3.85
CA LEU A 76 -5.48 -1.11 -3.71
C LEU A 76 -4.68 -1.62 -4.93
N TYR A 77 -5.11 -1.24 -6.14
CA TYR A 77 -4.45 -1.58 -7.39
C TYR A 77 -3.02 -1.02 -7.45
N SER A 78 -2.81 0.26 -7.13
CA SER A 78 -1.47 0.86 -7.08
C SER A 78 -0.55 0.18 -6.06
N LEU A 79 -1.08 -0.16 -4.88
CA LEU A 79 -0.32 -0.82 -3.82
C LEU A 79 0.05 -2.27 -4.20
N LEU A 80 -0.80 -2.97 -4.94
CA LEU A 80 -0.56 -4.35 -5.38
C LEU A 80 0.13 -4.46 -6.75
N ASP A 81 0.46 -3.34 -7.41
CA ASP A 81 1.13 -3.36 -8.71
C ASP A 81 2.46 -4.15 -8.64
N PRO A 82 2.60 -5.26 -9.39
CA PRO A 82 3.79 -6.11 -9.34
C PRO A 82 5.06 -5.41 -9.83
N LYS A 83 4.96 -4.30 -10.57
CA LYS A 83 6.12 -3.48 -10.99
C LYS A 83 6.87 -2.87 -9.81
N ASN A 84 6.19 -2.70 -8.68
CA ASN A 84 6.76 -2.15 -7.45
C ASN A 84 7.44 -3.21 -6.56
N GLY A 85 7.54 -4.45 -7.05
CA GLY A 85 8.08 -5.60 -6.32
C GLY A 85 6.98 -6.42 -5.62
N PRO A 86 7.30 -7.66 -5.21
CA PRO A 86 6.37 -8.51 -4.50
C PRO A 86 6.12 -7.98 -3.08
N TRP A 87 4.93 -8.24 -2.56
CA TRP A 87 4.68 -8.17 -1.13
C TRP A 87 5.09 -9.49 -0.47
N ASP A 88 5.53 -9.40 0.79
CA ASP A 88 5.48 -10.55 1.67
C ASP A 88 4.02 -11.04 1.83
N PRO A 89 3.75 -12.36 1.86
CA PRO A 89 2.38 -12.86 1.93
C PRO A 89 1.55 -12.29 3.08
N ASP A 90 2.13 -12.15 4.28
CA ASP A 90 1.43 -11.65 5.46
C ASP A 90 1.10 -10.15 5.30
N MET A 91 2.00 -9.39 4.67
CA MET A 91 1.77 -7.97 4.35
C MET A 91 0.69 -7.80 3.28
N SER A 92 0.68 -8.67 2.28
CA SER A 92 -0.32 -8.67 1.22
C SER A 92 -1.72 -8.97 1.77
N GLU A 93 -1.84 -10.00 2.62
CA GLU A 93 -3.08 -10.29 3.34
C GLU A 93 -3.51 -9.08 4.20
N ALA A 94 -2.60 -8.49 4.98
CA ALA A 94 -2.92 -7.34 5.82
C ALA A 94 -3.43 -6.14 5.01
N LEU A 95 -2.88 -5.91 3.81
CA LEU A 95 -3.27 -4.82 2.93
C LEU A 95 -4.67 -5.03 2.32
N ILE A 96 -4.95 -6.25 1.86
CA ILE A 96 -6.27 -6.61 1.32
C ILE A 96 -7.33 -6.56 2.42
N MET A 97 -7.04 -7.13 3.59
CA MET A 97 -7.94 -7.07 4.74
C MET A 97 -8.17 -5.64 5.21
N ARG A 98 -7.16 -4.77 5.11
CA ARG A 98 -7.33 -3.36 5.42
C ARG A 98 -8.34 -2.69 4.49
N TYR A 99 -8.24 -2.90 3.17
CA TYR A 99 -9.22 -2.40 2.19
C TYR A 99 -10.63 -2.94 2.45
N LEU A 100 -10.77 -4.24 2.71
CA LEU A 100 -12.06 -4.88 2.98
C LEU A 100 -12.68 -4.43 4.31
N SER A 101 -11.86 -3.95 5.26
CA SER A 101 -12.33 -3.46 6.56
C SER A 101 -12.87 -2.02 6.53
N THR A 102 -12.66 -1.29 5.44
CA THR A 102 -13.09 0.11 5.29
C THR A 102 -14.31 0.19 4.38
N GLY A 103 -15.45 0.63 4.91
CA GLY A 103 -16.67 0.80 4.12
C GLY A 103 -17.35 -0.52 3.73
N ASP A 104 -18.21 -0.46 2.72
CA ASP A 104 -18.94 -1.61 2.17
C ASP A 104 -18.18 -2.22 0.98
N HIS A 105 -16.92 -2.61 1.20
CA HIS A 105 -16.09 -3.24 0.16
C HIS A 105 -16.23 -4.76 0.18
N TYR A 106 -16.31 -5.36 -1.01
CA TYR A 106 -16.47 -6.80 -1.19
C TYR A 106 -15.53 -7.29 -2.30
N LEU A 107 -15.23 -8.58 -2.31
CA LEU A 107 -14.46 -9.22 -3.38
C LEU A 107 -15.35 -9.46 -4.61
N GLU A 108 -15.63 -8.38 -5.34
CA GLU A 108 -16.26 -8.41 -6.65
C GLU A 108 -15.19 -8.52 -7.76
N SER A 109 -15.62 -8.61 -9.02
CA SER A 109 -14.73 -8.85 -10.17
C SER A 109 -13.60 -7.83 -10.27
N ALA A 110 -13.87 -6.56 -9.94
CA ALA A 110 -12.86 -5.51 -10.01
C ALA A 110 -11.77 -5.71 -8.95
N GLU A 111 -12.15 -5.97 -7.70
CA GLU A 111 -11.26 -6.24 -6.58
C GLU A 111 -10.44 -7.50 -6.81
N ILE A 112 -11.07 -8.57 -7.28
CA ILE A 112 -10.38 -9.83 -7.59
C ILE A 112 -9.31 -9.61 -8.66
N ASN A 113 -9.61 -8.82 -9.70
CA ASN A 113 -8.64 -8.45 -10.72
C ASN A 113 -7.51 -7.57 -10.17
N ALA A 114 -7.81 -6.63 -9.26
CA ALA A 114 -6.80 -5.79 -8.62
C ALA A 114 -5.88 -6.58 -7.68
N ILE A 115 -6.44 -7.56 -6.97
CA ILE A 115 -5.71 -8.42 -6.04
C ILE A 115 -4.83 -9.44 -6.79
N GLY A 116 -5.33 -9.99 -7.89
CA GLY A 116 -4.61 -10.93 -8.73
C GLY A 116 -4.13 -12.16 -7.95
N SER A 117 -2.87 -12.55 -8.11
CA SER A 117 -2.32 -13.74 -7.45
C SER A 117 -2.22 -13.62 -5.92
N ASN A 118 -2.32 -12.41 -5.37
CA ASN A 118 -2.37 -12.21 -3.91
C ASN A 118 -3.65 -12.77 -3.28
N ILE A 119 -4.64 -13.17 -4.09
CA ILE A 119 -5.84 -13.83 -3.59
C ILE A 119 -5.51 -15.12 -2.82
N CYS A 120 -4.39 -15.77 -3.15
CA CYS A 120 -3.91 -16.98 -2.49
C CYS A 120 -3.35 -16.74 -1.08
N THR A 121 -3.15 -15.48 -0.66
CA THR A 121 -2.74 -15.15 0.71
C THR A 121 -3.92 -15.01 1.66
N LEU A 122 -5.15 -14.95 1.12
CA LEU A 122 -6.35 -14.74 1.93
C LEU A 122 -6.79 -16.01 2.64
N ASN A 123 -7.27 -15.85 3.86
CA ASN A 123 -7.87 -16.94 4.60
C ASN A 123 -9.13 -17.51 3.93
N ILE A 124 -9.45 -18.77 4.25
CA ILE A 124 -10.57 -19.50 3.65
C ILE A 124 -11.92 -18.78 3.89
N SER A 125 -12.11 -18.16 5.06
CA SER A 125 -13.38 -17.47 5.36
C SER A 125 -13.64 -16.27 4.44
N VAL A 126 -12.60 -15.53 4.05
CA VAL A 126 -12.69 -14.42 3.10
C VAL A 126 -12.92 -14.96 1.69
N LEU A 127 -12.21 -16.03 1.30
CA LEU A 127 -12.43 -16.66 -0.01
C LEU A 127 -13.86 -17.21 -0.18
N GLN A 128 -14.48 -17.68 0.90
CA GLN A 128 -15.86 -18.16 0.90
C GLN A 128 -16.90 -17.06 0.63
N THR A 129 -16.54 -15.78 0.71
CA THR A 129 -17.45 -14.67 0.34
C THR A 129 -17.50 -14.42 -1.16
N ILE A 130 -16.59 -15.02 -1.94
CA ILE A 130 -16.55 -14.87 -3.39
C ILE A 130 -17.68 -15.66 -4.02
N THR A 131 -18.45 -15.00 -4.89
CA THR A 131 -19.51 -15.64 -5.66
C THR A 131 -19.01 -16.07 -7.04
N ALA A 132 -19.70 -17.02 -7.68
CA ALA A 132 -19.40 -17.40 -9.06
C ALA A 132 -19.58 -16.23 -10.05
N GLU A 133 -20.39 -15.23 -9.71
CA GLU A 133 -20.56 -14.01 -10.52
C GLU A 133 -19.34 -13.10 -10.43
N SER A 134 -18.74 -12.98 -9.25
CA SER A 134 -17.50 -12.22 -9.04
C SER A 134 -16.30 -12.77 -9.84
N LEU A 135 -16.36 -14.04 -10.28
CA LEU A 135 -15.28 -14.71 -11.02
C LEU A 135 -15.43 -14.65 -12.55
N LYS A 136 -16.46 -13.98 -13.06
CA LYS A 136 -16.72 -13.86 -14.51
C LYS A 136 -15.80 -12.86 -15.19
#